data_AF-A0A8J7G9V8-F1
#
_entry.id   AF-A0A8J7G9V8-F1
#
_cell.length_a   1.000
_cell.length_b   1.000
_cell.length_c   1.000
_cell.angle_alpha   90.00
_cell.angle_beta   90.00
_cell.angle_gamma   90.00
#
_symmetry.space_group_name_H-M   'P 1'
#
loop_
_entity.id
_entity.type
_entity.pdbx_description
1 polymer ?
#
loop_
_entity_poly.entity_id
_entity_poly.type
_entity_poly.pdbx_seq_one_letter_code
_entity_poly.pdbx_strand_id
1 'polypeptide(L)'
;MTSKQTSNQANKGKQGFASMDPEKQREIASKGGRTSHKGDEPNAKVNDAEDAATDEITDEIEDEGEELDELLDILDEAELTDLDPEEGIEIIDQWHEILNDSGDAELKEIGKSLKQLKKVLSSSKSKPEAIAEALTQLGHQTDEYANNAQRGYKTKLHKLGKSLNKAGKSLEQQEAE
;
A
#
# COMPACT_ATOMS: atom_id res chain seq x y z
N MET A 1 55.78 58.72 29.47
CA MET A 1 54.82 58.11 30.41
C MET A 1 53.42 58.59 30.04
N THR A 2 52.42 57.71 30.14
CA THR A 2 50.97 57.91 29.89
C THR A 2 50.42 57.54 28.50
N SER A 3 50.08 56.25 28.40
CA SER A 3 48.73 55.69 28.08
C SER A 3 47.75 56.48 27.20
N LYS A 4 47.32 55.87 26.09
CA LYS A 4 46.01 55.18 26.05
C LYS A 4 45.84 54.32 24.79
N GLN A 5 45.80 53.02 25.06
CA GLN A 5 45.16 51.97 24.29
C GLN A 5 43.65 52.23 24.22
N THR A 6 43.07 52.20 23.02
CA THR A 6 41.73 51.64 22.76
C THR A 6 41.70 51.09 21.33
N SER A 7 41.99 49.81 21.24
CA SER A 7 41.77 48.94 20.11
C SER A 7 40.27 48.87 19.82
N ASN A 8 39.83 49.46 18.71
CA ASN A 8 38.50 49.24 18.15
C ASN A 8 38.54 47.95 17.32
N GLN A 9 38.50 46.81 18.02
CA GLN A 9 38.68 45.49 17.44
C GLN A 9 37.32 44.86 17.13
N ALA A 10 37.03 44.78 15.83
CA ALA A 10 36.28 43.73 15.16
C ALA A 10 35.09 43.09 15.92
N ASN A 11 33.91 43.70 15.82
CA ASN A 11 32.66 42.97 16.05
C ASN A 11 32.20 42.37 14.71
N LYS A 12 32.89 41.31 14.29
CA LYS A 12 32.52 40.48 13.14
C LYS A 12 32.26 39.07 13.66
N GLY A 13 31.00 38.65 13.56
CA GLY A 13 30.57 37.28 13.78
C GLY A 13 29.76 37.10 15.05
N LYS A 14 28.68 36.31 14.94
CA LYS A 14 27.74 35.85 15.99
C LYS A 14 26.38 36.55 16.05
N GLN A 15 25.81 36.95 14.92
CA GLN A 15 24.35 37.03 14.77
C GLN A 15 23.87 35.77 14.07
N GLY A 16 23.68 34.70 14.83
CA GLY A 16 23.19 33.42 14.33
C GLY A 16 22.60 32.63 15.47
N PHE A 17 21.64 31.75 15.18
CA PHE A 17 20.92 30.95 16.17
C PHE A 17 21.86 30.28 17.18
N ALA A 18 23.01 29.78 16.72
CA ALA A 18 24.01 29.09 17.56
C ALA A 18 24.73 29.97 18.60
N SER A 19 24.69 31.30 18.48
CA SER A 19 25.29 32.23 19.45
C SER A 19 24.26 32.87 20.39
N MET A 20 23.00 32.47 20.27
CA MET A 20 21.88 32.96 21.08
C MET A 20 21.75 32.11 22.35
N ASP A 21 21.18 32.65 23.42
CA ASP A 21 20.98 31.86 24.66
C ASP A 21 20.07 30.64 24.42
N PRO A 22 20.37 29.48 25.03
CA PRO A 22 19.68 28.22 24.75
C PRO A 22 18.18 28.26 25.09
N GLU A 23 17.79 29.00 26.13
CA GLU A 23 16.37 29.21 26.47
C GLU A 23 15.64 30.00 25.38
N LYS A 24 16.29 31.05 24.86
CA LYS A 24 15.76 31.91 23.80
C LYS A 24 15.71 31.18 22.46
N GLN A 25 16.69 30.32 22.17
CA GLN A 25 16.65 29.43 21.02
C GLN A 25 15.45 28.47 21.09
N ARG A 26 15.21 27.85 22.26
CA ARG A 26 14.11 26.90 22.47
C ARG A 26 12.74 27.58 22.35
N GLU A 27 12.62 28.82 22.84
CA GLU A 27 11.40 29.63 22.67
C GLU A 27 11.13 29.97 21.18
N ILE A 28 12.15 30.37 20.43
CA ILE A 28 12.02 30.69 19.01
C ILE A 28 11.74 29.43 18.18
N ALA A 29 12.41 28.32 18.48
CA ALA A 29 12.12 27.02 17.87
C ALA A 29 10.69 26.56 18.15
N SER A 30 10.20 26.75 19.38
CA SER A 30 8.81 26.43 19.77
C SER A 30 7.77 27.32 19.06
N LYS A 31 8.16 28.54 18.68
CA LYS A 31 7.31 29.47 17.91
C LYS A 31 7.42 29.27 16.39
N GLY A 32 8.50 28.64 15.90
CA GLY A 32 8.85 28.56 14.48
C GLY A 32 8.07 27.53 13.64
N GLY A 33 7.25 26.66 14.24
CA GLY A 33 6.57 25.56 13.55
C GLY A 33 5.20 25.88 12.93
N ARG A 34 4.79 27.15 12.83
CA ARG A 34 3.43 27.54 12.39
C ARG A 34 3.42 28.51 11.20
N THR A 35 4.39 28.39 10.30
CA THR A 35 4.32 29.05 8.99
C THR A 35 3.83 28.02 7.98
N SER A 36 2.52 28.05 7.70
CA SER A 36 1.90 27.33 6.60
C SER A 36 2.56 27.75 5.29
N HIS A 37 3.46 26.94 4.72
CA HIS A 37 3.82 26.92 3.30
C HIS A 37 4.54 25.59 2.99
N LYS A 38 3.81 24.70 2.33
CA LYS A 38 4.20 23.84 1.20
C LYS A 38 5.71 23.75 0.88
N GLY A 39 6.27 22.54 0.98
CA GLY A 39 7.40 22.10 0.14
C GLY A 39 8.64 21.63 0.89
N ASP A 40 8.86 20.31 0.84
CA ASP A 40 10.13 19.57 0.89
C ASP A 40 10.91 19.46 2.22
N GLU A 41 10.70 18.33 2.92
CA GLU A 41 11.76 17.65 3.71
C GLU A 41 11.99 16.22 3.18
N PRO A 42 13.24 15.72 3.18
CA PRO A 42 13.63 14.46 2.58
C PRO A 42 13.49 13.25 3.53
N ASN A 43 12.75 12.26 3.03
CA ASN A 43 12.89 10.81 3.24
C ASN A 43 13.13 10.28 4.66
N ALA A 44 12.04 9.98 5.35
CA ALA A 44 11.95 8.82 6.22
C ALA A 44 10.53 8.22 6.15
N LYS A 45 10.34 7.26 5.23
CA LYS A 45 9.48 6.07 5.37
C LYS A 45 8.37 6.20 6.42
N VAL A 46 7.28 6.84 6.01
CA VAL A 46 5.99 6.80 6.67
C VAL A 46 4.95 6.54 5.58
N ASN A 47 4.10 5.56 5.85
CA ASN A 47 3.09 5.06 4.95
C ASN A 47 2.20 6.20 4.47
N ASP A 48 2.16 6.38 3.15
CA ASP A 48 1.22 7.25 2.46
C ASP A 48 -0.21 6.73 2.65
N ALA A 49 -0.97 7.40 3.52
CA ALA A 49 -2.42 7.43 3.45
C ALA A 49 -2.84 8.90 3.64
N GLU A 50 -3.16 9.52 2.51
CA GLU A 50 -3.68 10.87 2.40
C GLU A 50 -5.04 11.02 3.11
N ASP A 51 -5.13 12.09 3.89
CA ASP A 51 -6.10 13.18 3.81
C ASP A 51 -7.39 13.02 2.96
N ALA A 52 -8.40 13.72 3.47
CA ALA A 52 -9.63 14.20 2.83
C ALA A 52 -10.87 13.30 2.89
N ALA A 53 -11.66 13.53 3.94
CA ALA A 53 -13.10 13.79 3.91
C ALA A 53 -13.85 13.46 2.60
N THR A 54 -14.65 12.40 2.63
CA THR A 54 -15.88 12.27 1.86
C THR A 54 -16.96 11.80 2.82
N ASP A 55 -17.61 12.80 3.40
CA ASP A 55 -18.88 12.74 4.11
C ASP A 55 -20.00 12.56 3.06
N GLU A 56 -20.97 11.69 3.37
CA GLU A 56 -22.34 11.61 2.82
C GLU A 56 -22.74 10.73 1.60
N ILE A 57 -21.94 9.79 1.07
CA ILE A 57 -22.48 8.77 0.12
C ILE A 57 -21.77 7.39 0.23
N THR A 58 -21.62 6.82 1.43
CA THR A 58 -20.84 5.57 1.61
C THR A 58 -21.48 4.45 2.44
N ASP A 59 -22.74 4.58 2.88
CA ASP A 59 -23.35 3.53 3.72
C ASP A 59 -23.59 2.18 2.99
N GLU A 60 -23.59 2.13 1.65
CA GLU A 60 -23.75 0.86 0.88
C GLU A 60 -22.42 0.30 0.33
N ILE A 61 -21.33 1.08 0.33
CA ILE A 61 -20.01 0.63 -0.20
C ILE A 61 -19.10 0.15 0.94
N GLU A 62 -19.42 0.47 2.20
CA GLU A 62 -18.67 -0.01 3.37
C GLU A 62 -18.76 -1.54 3.54
N ASP A 63 -19.95 -2.14 3.36
CA ASP A 63 -20.17 -3.59 3.59
C ASP A 63 -19.35 -4.51 2.65
N GLU A 64 -19.39 -4.28 1.32
CA GLU A 64 -18.60 -5.09 0.36
C GLU A 64 -17.09 -4.89 0.52
N GLY A 65 -16.71 -3.73 1.08
CA GLY A 65 -15.33 -3.44 1.40
C GLY A 65 -14.82 -4.31 2.55
N GLU A 66 -15.56 -4.40 3.65
CA GLU A 66 -15.13 -5.14 4.85
C GLU A 66 -14.94 -6.64 4.54
N GLU A 67 -15.83 -7.23 3.75
CA GLU A 67 -15.72 -8.63 3.33
C GLU A 67 -14.43 -8.90 2.52
N LEU A 68 -14.04 -7.96 1.65
CA LEU A 68 -12.77 -8.05 0.92
C LEU A 68 -11.55 -7.90 1.82
N ASP A 69 -11.63 -7.09 2.87
CA ASP A 69 -10.52 -6.93 3.82
C ASP A 69 -10.35 -8.18 4.70
N GLU A 70 -11.45 -8.81 5.15
CA GLU A 70 -11.39 -10.10 5.86
C GLU A 70 -10.77 -11.19 4.98
N LEU A 71 -11.17 -11.26 3.70
CA LEU A 71 -10.59 -12.21 2.75
C LEU A 71 -9.11 -11.94 2.47
N LEU A 72 -8.69 -10.68 2.43
CA LEU A 72 -7.29 -10.31 2.31
C LEU A 72 -6.49 -10.72 3.53
N ASP A 73 -7.03 -10.51 4.73
CA ASP A 73 -6.35 -10.88 5.97
C ASP A 73 -6.17 -12.40 6.06
N ILE A 74 -7.17 -13.20 5.66
CA ILE A 74 -7.03 -14.66 5.53
C ILE A 74 -5.90 -15.01 4.57
N LEU A 75 -5.82 -14.32 3.43
CA LEU A 75 -4.85 -14.57 2.37
C LEU A 75 -3.42 -14.09 2.72
N ASP A 76 -3.29 -13.08 3.57
CA ASP A 76 -2.01 -12.57 4.07
C ASP A 76 -1.52 -13.37 5.29
N GLU A 77 -2.44 -13.89 6.12
CA GLU A 77 -2.13 -14.79 7.24
C GLU A 77 -1.75 -16.20 6.78
N ALA A 78 -2.51 -16.75 5.83
CA ALA A 78 -2.23 -18.05 5.22
C ALA A 78 -1.57 -17.80 3.86
N GLU A 79 -0.26 -18.03 3.77
CA GLU A 79 0.45 -17.95 2.50
C GLU A 79 -0.27 -18.85 1.48
N LEU A 80 -0.70 -18.33 0.32
CA LEU A 80 -1.55 -19.09 -0.62
C LEU A 80 -1.02 -20.48 -0.98
N THR A 81 0.28 -20.69 -0.86
CA THR A 81 0.95 -21.96 -1.11
C THR A 81 0.75 -22.99 0.00
N ASP A 82 0.41 -22.55 1.21
CA ASP A 82 0.14 -23.38 2.39
C ASP A 82 -1.36 -23.67 2.56
N LEU A 83 -2.22 -22.95 1.84
CA LEU A 83 -3.66 -23.21 1.84
C LEU A 83 -3.99 -24.53 1.15
N ASP A 84 -4.93 -25.26 1.73
CA ASP A 84 -5.48 -26.45 1.10
C ASP A 84 -6.13 -26.05 -0.24
N PRO A 85 -6.02 -26.89 -1.30
CA PRO A 85 -6.60 -26.57 -2.61
C PRO A 85 -8.11 -26.31 -2.56
N GLU A 86 -8.82 -26.94 -1.62
CA GLU A 86 -10.25 -26.72 -1.40
C GLU A 86 -10.54 -25.33 -0.81
N GLU A 87 -9.77 -24.92 0.20
CA GLU A 87 -9.89 -23.62 0.87
C GLU A 87 -9.49 -22.48 -0.08
N GLY A 88 -8.40 -22.65 -0.84
CA GLY A 88 -8.01 -21.70 -1.87
C GLY A 88 -9.05 -21.54 -2.99
N ILE A 89 -9.71 -22.63 -3.39
CA ILE A 89 -10.82 -22.59 -4.36
C ILE A 89 -12.03 -21.86 -3.79
N GLU A 90 -12.32 -22.00 -2.50
CA GLU A 90 -13.42 -21.33 -1.81
C GLU A 90 -13.18 -19.81 -1.73
N ILE A 91 -11.98 -19.40 -1.32
CA ILE A 91 -11.60 -17.97 -1.27
C ILE A 91 -11.70 -17.34 -2.67
N ILE A 92 -11.22 -18.03 -3.71
CA ILE A 92 -11.34 -17.55 -5.10
C ILE A 92 -12.81 -17.40 -5.53
N ASP A 93 -13.71 -18.26 -5.05
CA ASP A 93 -15.13 -18.19 -5.37
C ASP A 93 -15.80 -16.97 -4.72
N GLN A 94 -15.49 -16.72 -3.45
CA GLN A 94 -15.99 -15.55 -2.70
C GLN A 94 -15.54 -14.24 -3.36
N TRP A 95 -14.25 -14.13 -3.71
CA TRP A 95 -13.75 -12.99 -4.48
C TRP A 95 -14.43 -12.85 -5.84
N HIS A 96 -14.66 -13.96 -6.55
CA HIS A 96 -15.39 -13.93 -7.82
C HIS A 96 -16.83 -13.42 -7.63
N GLU A 97 -17.53 -13.84 -6.58
CA GLU A 97 -18.90 -13.40 -6.29
C GLU A 97 -18.96 -11.90 -6.03
N ILE A 98 -18.13 -11.40 -5.10
CA ILE A 98 -18.04 -9.97 -4.75
C ILE A 98 -17.69 -9.13 -5.99
N LEU A 99 -16.67 -9.53 -6.76
CA LEU A 99 -16.24 -8.78 -7.93
C LEU A 99 -17.22 -8.89 -9.11
N ASN A 100 -17.94 -9.99 -9.26
CA ASN A 100 -18.93 -10.16 -10.31
C ASN A 100 -20.21 -9.37 -10.03
N ASP A 101 -20.57 -9.23 -8.76
CA ASP A 101 -21.76 -8.51 -8.32
C ASP A 101 -21.53 -7.01 -8.25
N SER A 102 -20.26 -6.59 -8.19
CA SER A 102 -19.88 -5.19 -8.34
C SER A 102 -20.49 -4.54 -9.59
N GLY A 103 -20.81 -3.24 -9.52
CA GLY A 103 -21.36 -2.49 -10.66
C GLY A 103 -20.36 -2.24 -11.80
N ASP A 104 -19.09 -2.61 -11.63
CA ASP A 104 -17.97 -2.22 -12.48
C ASP A 104 -17.63 -3.32 -13.50
N ALA A 105 -17.50 -2.93 -14.76
CA ALA A 105 -17.17 -3.86 -15.84
C ALA A 105 -15.74 -4.42 -15.72
N GLU A 106 -14.80 -3.63 -15.18
CA GLU A 106 -13.41 -4.04 -15.01
C GLU A 106 -13.27 -5.08 -13.89
N LEU A 107 -13.97 -4.87 -12.77
CA LEU A 107 -14.03 -5.83 -11.67
C LEU A 107 -14.66 -7.16 -12.09
N LYS A 108 -15.70 -7.11 -12.94
CA LYS A 108 -16.29 -8.33 -13.54
C LYS A 108 -15.30 -9.12 -14.40
N GLU A 109 -14.37 -8.44 -15.08
CA GLU A 109 -13.31 -9.14 -15.84
C GLU A 109 -12.32 -9.85 -14.90
N ILE A 110 -11.99 -9.24 -13.76
CA ILE A 110 -11.19 -9.91 -12.71
C ILE A 110 -11.94 -11.14 -12.18
N GLY A 111 -13.23 -11.00 -11.85
CA GLY A 111 -14.07 -12.12 -11.41
C GLY A 111 -14.08 -13.28 -12.40
N LYS A 112 -14.27 -13.00 -13.70
CA LYS A 112 -14.20 -14.04 -14.75
C LYS A 112 -12.84 -14.74 -14.80
N SER A 113 -11.76 -13.99 -14.61
CA SER A 113 -10.40 -14.51 -14.63
C SER A 113 -10.11 -15.37 -13.38
N LEU A 114 -10.61 -14.97 -12.20
CA LEU A 114 -10.62 -15.77 -10.98
C LEU A 114 -11.38 -17.09 -11.17
N LYS A 115 -12.56 -17.05 -11.81
CA LYS A 115 -13.34 -18.25 -12.13
C LYS A 115 -12.59 -19.21 -13.06
N GLN A 116 -11.83 -18.67 -14.02
CA GLN A 116 -10.97 -19.49 -14.89
C GLN A 116 -9.85 -20.14 -14.07
N LEU A 117 -9.21 -19.40 -13.18
CA LEU A 117 -8.19 -19.93 -12.28
C LEU A 117 -8.75 -21.05 -11.39
N LYS A 118 -9.91 -20.85 -10.77
CA LYS A 118 -10.63 -21.90 -10.01
C LYS A 118 -10.84 -23.17 -10.84
N LYS A 119 -11.24 -23.02 -12.11
CA LYS A 119 -11.41 -24.17 -13.00
C LYS A 119 -10.09 -24.91 -13.25
N VAL A 120 -8.99 -24.18 -13.43
CA VAL A 120 -7.65 -24.75 -13.60
C VAL A 120 -7.22 -25.47 -12.32
N LEU A 121 -7.46 -24.91 -11.14
CA LEU A 121 -7.15 -25.54 -9.85
C LEU A 121 -8.01 -26.79 -9.59
N SER A 122 -9.30 -26.75 -9.89
CA SER A 122 -10.21 -27.89 -9.76
C SER A 122 -9.90 -29.04 -10.72
N SER A 123 -9.22 -28.72 -11.83
CA SER A 123 -8.69 -29.70 -12.76
C SER A 123 -7.46 -30.33 -12.09
N SER A 124 -7.66 -31.47 -11.40
CA SER A 124 -6.62 -32.27 -10.72
C SER A 124 -5.48 -32.78 -11.62
N LYS A 125 -5.45 -32.36 -12.89
CA LYS A 125 -4.49 -32.72 -13.92
C LYS A 125 -3.66 -31.51 -14.39
N SER A 126 -3.95 -30.32 -13.87
CA SER A 126 -3.24 -29.10 -14.17
C SER A 126 -1.85 -29.18 -13.58
N LYS A 127 -0.85 -28.79 -14.37
CA LYS A 127 0.54 -28.77 -13.90
C LYS A 127 0.75 -27.58 -12.96
N PRO A 128 1.58 -27.71 -11.92
CA PRO A 128 1.84 -26.60 -11.01
C PRO A 128 2.50 -25.41 -11.75
N GLU A 129 3.34 -25.65 -12.77
CA GLU A 129 3.85 -24.57 -13.63
C GLU A 129 2.72 -23.73 -14.27
N ALA A 130 1.69 -24.41 -14.79
CA ALA A 130 0.56 -23.75 -15.44
C ALA A 130 -0.33 -22.99 -14.43
N ILE A 131 -0.39 -23.50 -13.18
CA ILE A 131 -1.07 -22.82 -12.08
C ILE A 131 -0.28 -21.58 -11.65
N ALA A 132 1.05 -21.68 -11.55
CA ALA A 132 1.94 -20.58 -11.22
C ALA A 132 1.87 -19.45 -12.26
N GLU A 133 1.89 -19.79 -13.55
CA GLU A 133 1.72 -18.83 -14.64
C GLU A 133 0.34 -18.15 -14.56
N ALA A 134 -0.72 -18.92 -14.34
CA ALA A 134 -2.07 -18.38 -14.22
C ALA A 134 -2.22 -17.44 -13.01
N LEU A 135 -1.65 -17.79 -11.84
CA LEU A 135 -1.62 -16.95 -10.65
C LEU A 135 -0.87 -15.64 -10.89
N THR A 136 0.29 -15.71 -11.54
CA THR A 136 1.13 -14.54 -11.82
C THR A 136 0.48 -13.61 -12.84
N GLN A 137 -0.10 -14.17 -13.90
CA GLN A 137 -0.82 -13.42 -14.93
C GLN A 137 -2.05 -12.74 -14.33
N LEU A 138 -2.84 -13.47 -13.54
CA LEU A 138 -4.00 -12.92 -12.86
C LEU A 138 -3.60 -11.81 -11.89
N GLY A 139 -2.54 -12.02 -11.11
CA GLY A 139 -2.02 -11.01 -10.19
C GLY A 139 -1.67 -9.69 -10.89
N HIS A 140 -1.00 -9.75 -12.06
CA HIS A 140 -0.73 -8.55 -12.86
C HIS A 140 -2.00 -7.92 -13.42
N GLN A 141 -2.95 -8.71 -13.93
CA GLN A 141 -4.22 -8.17 -14.41
C GLN A 141 -4.98 -7.46 -13.29
N THR A 142 -5.09 -8.08 -12.11
CA THR A 142 -5.74 -7.50 -10.94
C THR A 142 -5.05 -6.20 -10.50
N ASP A 143 -3.72 -6.14 -10.52
CA ASP A 143 -2.95 -4.93 -10.18
C ASP A 143 -3.15 -3.80 -11.22
N GLU A 144 -3.22 -4.14 -12.50
CA GLU A 144 -3.53 -3.19 -13.58
C GLU A 144 -4.95 -2.62 -13.43
N TYR A 145 -5.95 -3.46 -13.16
CA TYR A 145 -7.31 -3.02 -12.91
C TYR A 145 -7.43 -2.19 -11.63
N ALA A 146 -6.64 -2.50 -10.59
CA ALA A 146 -6.60 -1.73 -9.36
C ALA A 146 -6.27 -0.24 -9.60
N ASN A 147 -5.46 0.07 -10.63
CA ASN A 147 -5.12 1.46 -10.96
C ASN A 147 -6.33 2.29 -11.43
N ASN A 148 -7.33 1.64 -12.04
CA ASN A 148 -8.53 2.26 -12.59
C ASN A 148 -9.77 2.08 -11.69
N ALA A 149 -9.71 1.15 -10.74
CA ALA A 149 -10.80 0.88 -9.80
C ALA A 149 -11.12 2.08 -8.90
N GLN A 150 -12.38 2.15 -8.45
CA GLN A 150 -12.84 3.16 -7.51
C GLN A 150 -12.06 3.12 -6.18
N ARG A 151 -12.03 4.27 -5.46
CA ARG A 151 -11.13 4.53 -4.32
C ARG A 151 -11.17 3.46 -3.22
N GLY A 152 -12.31 2.79 -3.02
CA GLY A 152 -12.47 1.70 -2.03
C GLY A 152 -11.86 0.35 -2.43
N TYR A 153 -11.80 0.01 -3.73
CA TYR A 153 -11.33 -1.31 -4.19
C TYR A 153 -9.86 -1.26 -4.63
N LYS A 154 -9.34 -0.09 -5.00
CA LYS A 154 -7.95 0.08 -5.47
C LYS A 154 -6.93 -0.57 -4.52
N THR A 155 -6.94 -0.22 -3.24
CA THR A 155 -5.99 -0.77 -2.26
C THR A 155 -6.14 -2.29 -2.12
N LYS A 156 -7.39 -2.78 -2.13
CA LYS A 156 -7.74 -4.19 -1.92
C LYS A 156 -7.29 -5.05 -3.10
N LEU A 157 -7.53 -4.58 -4.32
CA LEU A 157 -7.10 -5.22 -5.55
C LEU A 157 -5.57 -5.21 -5.69
N HIS A 158 -4.89 -4.12 -5.31
CA HIS A 158 -3.42 -4.11 -5.27
C HIS A 158 -2.86 -5.15 -4.29
N LYS A 159 -3.48 -5.30 -3.10
CA LYS A 159 -3.08 -6.34 -2.15
C LYS A 159 -3.30 -7.73 -2.74
N LEU A 160 -4.50 -8.01 -3.26
CA LEU A 160 -4.81 -9.29 -3.91
C LEU A 160 -3.84 -9.59 -5.06
N GLY A 161 -3.60 -8.63 -5.96
CA GLY A 161 -2.70 -8.77 -7.10
C GLY A 161 -1.27 -9.12 -6.66
N LYS A 162 -0.78 -8.50 -5.58
CA LYS A 162 0.51 -8.82 -4.98
C LYS A 162 0.53 -10.22 -4.38
N SER A 163 -0.49 -10.62 -3.63
CA SER A 163 -0.56 -11.95 -3.00
C SER A 163 -0.64 -13.06 -4.05
N LEU A 164 -1.42 -12.87 -5.12
CA LEU A 164 -1.48 -13.78 -6.28
C LEU A 164 -0.12 -13.91 -7.00
N ASN A 165 0.55 -12.78 -7.26
CA ASN A 165 1.86 -12.77 -7.91
C ASN A 165 2.94 -13.43 -7.02
N LYS A 166 2.89 -13.18 -5.70
CA LYS A 166 3.76 -13.82 -4.73
C LYS A 166 3.53 -15.34 -4.73
N ALA A 167 2.28 -15.79 -4.67
CA ALA A 167 1.91 -17.20 -4.69
C ALA A 167 2.40 -17.90 -5.96
N GLY A 168 2.17 -17.30 -7.13
CA GLY A 168 2.63 -17.84 -8.41
C GLY A 168 4.15 -18.02 -8.44
N LYS A 169 4.91 -17.00 -7.99
CA LYS A 169 6.37 -17.07 -7.88
C LYS A 169 6.86 -18.11 -6.88
N SER A 170 6.21 -18.23 -5.73
CA SER A 170 6.55 -19.24 -4.73
C SER A 170 6.31 -20.65 -5.26
N LEU A 171 5.21 -20.88 -5.98
CA LEU A 171 4.89 -22.16 -6.59
C LEU A 171 5.90 -22.54 -7.69
N GLU A 172 6.31 -21.59 -8.53
CA GLU A 172 7.35 -21.80 -9.55
C GLU A 172 8.71 -22.14 -8.92
N GLN A 173 9.05 -21.54 -7.78
CA GLN A 173 10.29 -21.83 -7.06
C GLN A 173 10.30 -23.22 -6.42
N GLN A 174 9.15 -23.72 -5.95
CA GLN A 174 9.03 -25.05 -5.35
C GLN A 174 9.19 -26.20 -6.37
N GLU A 175 9.00 -25.95 -7.67
CA GLU A 175 9.24 -26.95 -8.72
C GLU A 175 10.68 -26.96 -9.25
N ALA A 176 11.46 -25.91 -8.97
CA ALA A 176 12.83 -25.77 -9.45
C ALA A 176 13.88 -26.48 -8.58
N GLU A 177 13.49 -27.01 -7.42
CA GLU A 177 14.32 -27.83 -6.51
C GLU A 177 14.06 -29.34 -6.66
#